data_AF-A0A7K4N3D8-F1
#
_entry.id   AF-A0A7K4N3D8-F1
#
_cell.length_a   1.000
_cell.length_b   1.000
_cell.length_c   1.000
_cell.angle_alpha   90.00
_cell.angle_beta   90.00
_cell.angle_gamma   90.00
#
_symmetry.space_group_name_H-M   'P 1'
#
loop_
_entity.id
_entity.type
_entity.pdbx_description
1 polymer ?
#
loop_
_entity_poly.entity_id
_entity_poly.type
_entity_poly.pdbx_seq_one_letter_code
_entity_poly.pdbx_strand_id
1 'polypeptide(L)'
;MSTNHDKKLSELYDLKEMYETRLKSDNIDKSLKIHYQIMLDTINEKIEKRQIFRKYFTQRLEKSTVCPSCHKEMSSHDTAQVIQCMRNFIKS
;
A
#
# COMPACT_ATOMS: atom_id res chain seq x y z
N MET A 1 -5.01 -9.13 19.52
CA MET A 1 -4.18 -7.90 19.66
C MET A 1 -3.92 -7.39 18.25
N SER A 2 -4.36 -6.16 17.92
CA SER A 2 -4.09 -5.55 16.61
C SER A 2 -2.62 -5.12 16.54
N THR A 3 -1.90 -5.52 15.49
CA THR A 3 -0.47 -5.21 15.36
C THR A 3 -0.29 -3.74 14.96
N ASN A 4 0.88 -3.14 15.27
CA ASN A 4 1.19 -1.76 14.84
C ASN A 4 1.06 -1.58 13.31
N HIS A 5 1.33 -2.64 12.55
CA HIS A 5 1.12 -2.67 11.11
C HIS A 5 -0.35 -2.51 10.70
N ASP A 6 -1.27 -3.17 11.41
CA ASP A 6 -2.71 -3.08 11.12
C ASP A 6 -3.24 -1.67 11.39
N LYS A 7 -2.73 -1.01 12.44
CA LYS A 7 -3.04 0.40 12.74
C LYS A 7 -2.57 1.34 11.63
N LYS A 8 -1.30 1.22 11.20
CA LYS A 8 -0.75 2.02 10.08
C LYS A 8 -1.52 1.81 8.77
N LEU A 9 -2.01 0.58 8.53
CA LEU A 9 -2.82 0.30 7.35
C LEU A 9 -4.22 0.95 7.45
N SER A 10 -4.85 0.91 8.62
CA SER A 10 -6.13 1.60 8.87
C SER A 10 -5.99 3.10 8.65
N GLU A 11 -4.96 3.73 9.20
CA GLU A 11 -4.70 5.17 9.04
C GLU A 11 -4.53 5.57 7.56
N LEU A 12 -3.93 4.71 6.74
CA LEU A 12 -3.81 4.94 5.30
C LEU A 12 -5.18 4.89 4.60
N TYR A 13 -6.08 4.00 5.03
CA TYR A 13 -7.45 3.96 4.50
C TYR A 13 -8.26 5.19 4.91
N ASP A 14 -8.13 5.65 6.16
CA ASP A 14 -8.79 6.86 6.63
C ASP A 14 -8.31 8.10 5.83
N LEU A 15 -7.00 8.21 5.59
CA LEU A 15 -6.43 9.27 4.75
C LEU A 15 -6.90 9.18 3.30
N LYS A 16 -6.99 7.96 2.75
CA LYS A 16 -7.51 7.71 1.40
C LYS A 16 -8.93 8.25 1.27
N GLU A 17 -9.82 7.84 2.18
CA GLU A 17 -11.23 8.26 2.18
C GLU A 17 -11.38 9.78 2.30
N MET A 18 -10.56 10.41 3.14
CA MET A 18 -10.53 11.87 3.28
C MET A 18 -10.17 12.57 1.95
N TYR A 19 -9.13 12.12 1.23
CA TYR A 19 -8.75 12.71 -0.05
C TYR A 19 -9.76 12.42 -1.17
N GLU A 20 -10.33 11.22 -1.22
CA GLU A 20 -11.41 10.87 -2.16
C GLU A 20 -12.64 11.75 -1.95
N THR A 21 -13.01 12.01 -0.69
CA THR A 21 -14.13 12.90 -0.35
C THR A 21 -13.84 14.34 -0.79
N ARG A 22 -12.61 14.83 -0.55
CA ARG A 22 -12.21 16.17 -0.99
C ARG A 22 -12.25 16.32 -2.51
N LEU A 23 -11.81 15.31 -3.26
CA LEU A 23 -11.82 15.31 -4.73
C LEU A 23 -13.22 15.33 -5.35
N LYS A 24 -14.25 14.89 -4.61
CA LYS A 24 -15.65 14.92 -5.04
C LYS A 24 -16.33 16.29 -4.84
N SER A 25 -15.63 17.27 -4.25
CA SER A 25 -16.18 18.62 -4.05
C SER A 25 -16.28 19.39 -5.37
N ASP A 26 -17.45 19.97 -5.65
CA ASP A 26 -17.75 20.68 -6.91
C ASP A 26 -16.97 21.99 -7.08
N ASN A 27 -16.45 22.57 -5.99
CA ASN A 27 -15.79 23.89 -5.96
C ASN A 27 -14.27 23.82 -5.77
N ILE A 28 -13.63 22.73 -6.18
CA ILE A 28 -12.19 22.54 -5.98
C ILE A 28 -11.37 23.26 -7.06
N ASP A 29 -10.35 24.02 -6.63
CA ASP A 29 -9.38 24.61 -7.57
C ASP A 29 -8.57 23.51 -8.30
N LYS A 30 -8.18 23.78 -9.55
CA LYS A 30 -7.45 22.82 -10.39
C LYS A 30 -6.10 22.42 -9.78
N SER A 31 -5.36 23.36 -9.21
CA SER A 31 -4.08 23.07 -8.54
C SER A 31 -4.29 22.18 -7.32
N LEU A 32 -5.33 22.49 -6.55
CA LEU A 32 -5.70 21.71 -5.37
C LEU A 32 -6.16 20.29 -5.73
N LYS A 33 -6.91 20.15 -6.83
CA LYS A 33 -7.31 18.85 -7.39
C LYS A 33 -6.09 17.99 -7.74
N ILE A 34 -5.12 18.58 -8.44
CA ILE A 34 -3.87 17.89 -8.80
C ILE A 34 -3.13 17.46 -7.54
N HIS A 35 -3.00 18.35 -6.56
CA HIS A 35 -2.36 18.03 -5.29
C HIS A 35 -3.03 16.85 -4.58
N TYR A 36 -4.37 16.86 -4.45
CA TYR A 36 -5.09 15.76 -3.82
C TYR A 36 -4.99 14.44 -4.58
N GLN A 37 -4.96 14.50 -5.92
CA GLN A 37 -4.75 13.29 -6.72
C GLN A 37 -3.35 12.70 -6.47
N ILE A 38 -2.29 13.52 -6.45
CA ILE A 38 -0.93 13.06 -6.15
C ILE A 38 -0.85 12.42 -4.75
N MET A 39 -1.49 13.04 -3.76
CA MET A 39 -1.55 12.48 -2.41
C MET A 39 -2.31 11.15 -2.37
N LEU A 40 -3.42 11.05 -3.10
CA LEU A 40 -4.22 9.83 -3.20
C LEU A 40 -3.43 8.69 -3.87
N ASP A 41 -2.73 8.97 -4.97
CA ASP A 41 -1.90 8.01 -5.68
C ASP A 41 -0.77 7.50 -4.77
N THR A 42 -0.12 8.39 -4.02
CA THR A 42 0.91 8.05 -3.03
C THR A 42 0.37 7.14 -1.92
N ILE A 43 -0.85 7.40 -1.44
CA ILE A 43 -1.51 6.59 -0.41
C ILE A 43 -1.87 5.21 -0.97
N ASN A 44 -2.45 5.15 -2.17
CA ASN A 44 -2.79 3.90 -2.85
C ASN A 44 -1.54 3.03 -3.03
N GLU A 45 -0.43 3.60 -3.50
CA GLU A 45 0.84 2.88 -3.66
C GLU A 45 1.31 2.28 -2.30
N LYS A 46 1.22 3.03 -1.21
CA LYS A 46 1.57 2.54 0.13
C LYS A 46 0.67 1.40 0.60
N ILE A 47 -0.64 1.51 0.36
CA ILE A 47 -1.61 0.46 0.69
C ILE A 47 -1.30 -0.81 -0.11
N GLU A 48 -1.10 -0.68 -1.42
CA GLU A 48 -0.78 -1.79 -2.31
C GLU A 48 0.48 -2.53 -1.85
N LYS A 49 1.57 -1.80 -1.61
CA LYS A 49 2.83 -2.38 -1.11
C LYS A 49 2.62 -3.15 0.21
N ARG A 50 1.83 -2.62 1.14
CA ARG A 50 1.48 -3.30 2.41
C ARG A 50 0.67 -4.58 2.19
N GLN A 51 -0.17 -4.61 1.16
CA GLN A 51 -1.00 -5.77 0.87
C GLN A 51 -0.27 -6.90 0.12
N ILE A 52 0.85 -6.64 -0.57
CA ILE A 52 1.57 -7.65 -1.36
C ILE A 52 1.89 -8.90 -0.54
N PHE A 53 2.42 -8.73 0.68
CA PHE A 53 2.75 -9.86 1.56
C PHE A 53 1.49 -10.67 1.94
N ARG A 54 0.38 -10.00 2.25
CA ARG A 54 -0.90 -10.66 2.51
C ARG A 54 -1.39 -11.42 1.27
N LYS A 55 -1.34 -10.80 0.09
CA LYS A 55 -1.77 -11.39 -1.18
C LYS A 55 -0.96 -12.66 -1.49
N TYR A 56 0.36 -12.66 -1.26
CA TYR A 56 1.22 -13.83 -1.39
C TYR A 56 0.73 -15.02 -0.55
N PHE A 57 0.52 -14.83 0.76
CA PHE A 57 0.07 -15.92 1.63
C PHE A 57 -1.36 -16.39 1.33
N THR A 58 -2.19 -15.53 0.75
CA THR A 58 -3.54 -15.91 0.28
C THR A 58 -3.57 -16.46 -1.15
N GLN A 59 -2.41 -16.58 -1.82
CA GLN A 59 -2.29 -17.01 -3.22
C GLN A 59 -3.09 -16.16 -4.22
N ARG A 60 -3.30 -14.87 -3.91
CA ARG A 60 -4.02 -13.88 -4.73
C ARG A 60 -3.08 -12.86 -5.36
N LEU A 61 -1.85 -13.28 -5.65
CA LEU A 61 -0.80 -12.41 -6.14
C LEU A 61 -0.71 -12.50 -7.66
N GLU A 62 -0.59 -11.35 -8.33
CA GLU A 62 -0.36 -11.33 -9.77
C GLU A 62 1.06 -11.80 -10.09
N LYS A 63 1.22 -12.49 -11.23
CA LYS A 63 2.49 -13.13 -11.63
C LYS A 63 3.68 -12.16 -11.70
N SER A 64 3.44 -10.91 -12.07
CA SER A 64 4.45 -9.84 -12.22
C SER A 64 4.64 -8.99 -10.96
N THR A 65 4.08 -9.39 -9.81
CA THR A 65 4.19 -8.57 -8.59
C THR A 65 5.63 -8.50 -8.09
N VAL A 66 6.11 -7.29 -7.84
CA VAL A 66 7.45 -7.02 -7.31
C VAL A 66 7.42 -6.91 -5.79
N CYS A 67 8.39 -7.51 -5.11
CA CYS A 67 8.55 -7.43 -3.67
C CYS A 67 8.87 -5.98 -3.24
N PRO A 68 8.06 -5.36 -2.36
CA PRO A 68 8.26 -3.97 -1.95
C PRO A 68 9.45 -3.78 -1.01
N SER A 69 10.06 -4.87 -0.51
CA SER A 69 11.25 -4.81 0.36
C SER A 69 12.57 -4.92 -0.41
N CYS A 70 12.64 -5.79 -1.43
CA CYS A 70 13.90 -6.13 -2.10
C CYS A 70 13.88 -5.89 -3.62
N HIS A 71 12.75 -5.44 -4.17
CA HIS A 71 12.55 -5.10 -5.58
C HIS A 71 12.75 -6.25 -6.58
N LYS A 72 12.79 -7.51 -6.13
CA LYS A 72 12.74 -8.71 -6.98
C LYS A 72 11.31 -9.18 -7.17
N GLU A 73 11.03 -9.93 -8.24
CA GLU A 73 9.72 -10.55 -8.42
C GLU A 73 9.34 -11.46 -7.24
N MET A 74 8.08 -11.41 -6.82
CA MET A 74 7.58 -12.28 -5.73
C MET A 74 7.58 -13.76 -6.14
N SER A 75 7.55 -14.05 -7.44
CA SER A 75 7.73 -15.40 -8.03
C SER A 75 9.09 -16.02 -7.68
N SER A 76 10.12 -15.20 -7.46
CA SER A 76 11.47 -15.65 -7.13
C SER A 76 11.68 -15.91 -5.64
N HIS A 77 10.65 -15.78 -4.82
CA HIS A 77 10.75 -15.92 -3.38
C HIS A 77 10.18 -17.26 -2.89
N ASP A 78 10.98 -17.97 -2.10
CA ASP A 78 10.44 -18.98 -1.20
C ASP A 78 9.74 -18.33 0.01
N THR A 79 9.01 -19.13 0.78
CA THR A 79 8.25 -18.65 1.94
C THR A 79 9.12 -17.99 3.00
N ALA A 80 10.35 -18.48 3.23
CA ALA A 80 11.25 -17.91 4.22
C ALA A 80 11.74 -16.51 3.78
N GLN A 81 12.08 -16.37 2.49
CA GLN A 81 12.45 -15.10 1.88
C GLN A 81 11.31 -14.08 1.94
N VAL A 82 10.05 -14.51 1.71
CA VAL A 82 8.89 -13.62 1.86
C VAL A 82 8.72 -13.16 3.31
N ILE A 83 8.82 -14.07 4.29
CA ILE A 83 8.71 -13.72 5.71
C ILE A 83 9.79 -12.72 6.10
N GLN A 84 11.03 -12.89 5.61
CA GLN A 84 12.13 -11.98 5.89
C GLN A 84 11.89 -10.60 5.27
N CYS A 85 11.46 -10.54 4.01
CA CYS A 85 11.11 -9.30 3.33
C CYS A 85 9.97 -8.56 4.04
N MET A 86 8.93 -9.28 4.48
CA MET A 86 7.83 -8.71 5.25
C MET A 86 8.33 -8.06 6.53
N ARG A 87 9.18 -8.76 7.30
CA ARG A 87 9.76 -8.22 8.54
C ARG A 87 10.59 -6.97 8.29
N ASN A 88 11.41 -6.96 7.23
CA ASN A 88 12.21 -5.80 6.86
C ASN A 88 11.33 -4.61 6.49
N PHE A 89 10.29 -4.84 5.68
CA PHE A 89 9.33 -3.82 5.27
C PHE A 89 8.50 -3.24 6.43
N ILE A 90 8.20 -4.05 7.46
CA ILE A 90 7.51 -3.56 8.67
C ILE A 90 8.43 -2.68 9.52
N LYS A 91 9.74 -2.93 9.51
CA LYS A 91 10.74 -2.19 10.29
C LYS A 91 11.11 -0.84 9.69
N SER A 92 11.05 -0.70 8.36
CA SER A 92 11.23 0.56 7.62
C SER A 92 10.06 1.51 7.80
#